data_AF-A0A1M4VP62-F1
#
_entry.id   AF-A0A1M4VP62-F1
#
_cell.length_a   1.000
_cell.length_b   1.000
_cell.length_c   1.000
_cell.angle_alpha   90.00
_cell.angle_beta   90.00
_cell.angle_gamma   90.00
#
_symmetry.space_group_name_H-M   'P 1'
#
loop_
_entity.id
_entity.type
_entity.pdbx_description
1 polymer ?
#
loop_
_entity_poly.entity_id
_entity_poly.type
_entity_poly.pdbx_seq_one_letter_code
_entity_poly.pdbx_strand_id
1 'polypeptide(L)'
;MKLTTLVMLIGSAGFLILGLVLLFSSKLKNKIKNSGIMKNPEGYIKFNGSFYSFIGIIGFILSCLDAFIPSYSKVFVILFIVSMFTASISQAIIGRKYR
;
A
#
# COMPACT_ATOMS: atom_id res chain seq x y z
N MET A 1 -4.88 10.97 20.34
CA MET A 1 -4.57 9.76 19.53
C MET A 1 -3.32 9.10 20.07
N LYS A 2 -3.27 7.76 20.10
CA LYS A 2 -2.04 7.05 20.50
C LYS A 2 -0.99 7.20 19.41
N LEU A 3 0.29 7.19 19.78
CA LEU A 3 1.40 7.22 18.81
C LEU A 3 1.29 6.06 17.80
N THR A 4 0.82 4.89 18.25
CA THR A 4 0.58 3.72 17.40
C THR A 4 -0.47 3.99 16.31
N THR A 5 -1.58 4.63 16.65
CA THR A 5 -2.62 5.04 15.70
C THR A 5 -2.05 5.96 14.63
N LEU A 6 -1.22 6.93 15.05
CA LEU A 6 -0.59 7.89 14.16
C LEU A 6 0.38 7.20 13.19
N VAL A 7 1.19 6.26 13.68
CA VAL A 7 2.12 5.47 12.85
C VAL A 7 1.36 4.66 11.80
N MET A 8 0.26 3.98 12.18
CA MET A 8 -0.57 3.24 11.23
C MET A 8 -1.18 4.17 10.17
N LEU A 9 -1.66 5.35 10.58
CA LEU A 9 -2.22 6.36 9.67
C LEU A 9 -1.20 6.86 8.65
N ILE A 10 0.01 7.22 9.10
CA ILE A 10 1.09 7.70 8.23
C ILE A 10 1.50 6.61 7.24
N GLY A 11 1.69 5.38 7.70
CA GLY A 11 2.03 4.25 6.83
C GLY A 11 0.95 4.03 5.76
N SER A 12 -0.32 4.01 6.17
CA SER A 12 -1.47 3.83 5.28
C SER A 12 -1.59 4.95 4.25
N ALA A 13 -1.42 6.20 4.69
CA ALA A 13 -1.41 7.37 3.81
C ALA A 13 -0.29 7.28 2.77
N GLY A 14 0.91 6.83 3.17
CA GLY A 14 2.02 6.59 2.24
C GLY A 14 1.63 5.60 1.13
N PHE A 15 1.04 4.46 1.48
CA PHE A 15 0.56 3.49 0.48
C PHE A 15 -0.54 4.05 -0.42
N LEU A 16 -1.52 4.78 0.13
CA LEU A 16 -2.56 5.43 -0.66
C LEU A 16 -1.96 6.43 -1.66
N ILE A 17 -1.08 7.31 -1.19
CA ILE A 17 -0.42 8.31 -2.03
C ILE A 17 0.38 7.62 -3.13
N LEU A 18 1.18 6.60 -2.80
CA LEU A 18 1.96 5.86 -3.80
C LEU A 18 1.06 5.17 -4.83
N GLY A 19 -0.03 4.53 -4.40
CA GLY A 19 -0.99 3.89 -5.29
C GLY A 19 -1.64 4.89 -6.24
N LEU A 20 -2.16 6.00 -5.71
CA LEU A 20 -2.78 7.06 -6.51
C LEU A 20 -1.78 7.70 -7.47
N VAL A 21 -0.55 8.00 -7.02
CA VAL A 21 0.48 8.59 -7.87
C VAL A 21 0.84 7.63 -9.01
N LEU A 22 0.97 6.33 -8.75
CA LEU A 22 1.20 5.34 -9.82
C LEU A 22 0.04 5.30 -10.82
N LEU A 23 -1.19 5.36 -10.33
CA LEU A 23 -2.40 5.24 -11.15
C LEU A 23 -2.77 6.51 -11.91
N PHE A 24 -2.40 7.71 -11.44
CA PHE A 24 -2.85 8.97 -12.04
C PHE A 24 -1.72 9.82 -12.62
N SER A 25 -0.47 9.68 -12.17
CA SER A 25 0.63 10.51 -12.66
C SER A 25 1.13 10.05 -14.03
N SER A 26 0.77 10.81 -15.08
CA SER A 26 1.28 10.59 -16.44
C SER A 26 2.82 10.66 -16.50
N LYS A 27 3.43 11.57 -15.73
CA LYS A 27 4.89 11.72 -15.64
C LYS A 27 5.55 10.44 -15.14
N LEU A 28 5.05 9.86 -14.04
CA LEU A 28 5.61 8.64 -13.47
C LEU A 28 5.39 7.44 -14.39
N LYS A 29 4.18 7.32 -14.96
CA LYS A 29 3.86 6.26 -15.92
C LYS A 29 4.81 6.28 -17.11
N ASN A 30 5.05 7.44 -17.70
CA ASN A 30 5.95 7.59 -18.84
C ASN A 30 7.40 7.26 -18.46
N LYS A 31 7.85 7.67 -17.27
CA LYS A 31 9.19 7.33 -16.78
C LYS A 31 9.37 5.81 -16.62
N ILE A 32 8.36 5.12 -16.11
CA ILE A 32 8.39 3.65 -15.97
C ILE A 32 8.37 2.97 -17.35
N LYS A 33 7.49 3.41 -18.26
CA LYS A 33 7.40 2.87 -19.62
C LYS A 33 8.71 3.03 -20.39
N ASN A 34 9.35 4.20 -20.28
CA ASN A 34 10.58 4.52 -21.01
C ASN A 34 11.85 3.97 -20.35
N SER A 35 11.75 3.37 -19.15
CA SER A 35 12.93 2.88 -18.41
C SER A 35 13.57 1.63 -19.02
N GLY A 36 12.82 0.84 -19.79
CA GLY A 36 13.29 -0.46 -20.31
C GLY A 36 13.48 -1.56 -19.24
N ILE A 37 13.19 -1.27 -17.96
CA ILE A 37 13.43 -2.20 -16.84
C ILE A 37 12.33 -3.28 -16.73
N MET A 38 11.11 -2.96 -17.15
CA MET A 38 9.94 -3.82 -16.96
C MET A 38 9.52 -4.47 -18.28
N LYS A 39 9.35 -5.80 -18.30
CA LYS A 39 8.78 -6.52 -19.47
C LYS A 39 7.36 -6.06 -19.82
N ASN A 40 6.56 -5.75 -18.79
CA ASN A 40 5.21 -5.22 -18.97
C ASN A 40 4.98 -4.00 -18.07
N PRO A 41 5.38 -2.80 -18.51
CA PRO A 41 5.27 -1.57 -17.73
C PRO A 41 3.82 -1.23 -17.35
N GLU A 42 2.86 -1.46 -18.25
CA GLU A 42 1.45 -1.13 -18.00
C GLU A 42 0.83 -2.06 -16.96
N GLY A 43 1.12 -3.35 -17.07
CA GLY A 43 0.74 -4.35 -16.07
C GLY A 43 1.37 -4.04 -14.71
N TYR A 44 2.66 -3.68 -14.68
CA TYR A 44 3.35 -3.26 -13.47
C TYR A 44 2.66 -2.07 -12.81
N ILE A 45 2.33 -1.03 -13.59
CA ILE A 45 1.70 0.19 -13.11
C ILE A 45 0.30 -0.12 -12.53
N LYS A 46 -0.54 -0.84 -13.28
CA LYS A 46 -1.90 -1.17 -12.82
C LYS A 46 -1.86 -2.03 -11.56
N PHE A 47 -1.02 -3.07 -11.56
CA PHE A 47 -0.90 -3.97 -10.42
C PHE A 47 -0.41 -3.24 -9.16
N ASN A 48 0.76 -2.59 -9.21
CA ASN A 48 1.31 -1.93 -8.02
C ASN A 48 0.46 -0.74 -7.58
N GLY A 49 -0.13 0.01 -8.53
CA GLY A 49 -1.03 1.10 -8.23
C GLY A 49 -2.25 0.63 -7.44
N SER A 50 -2.98 -0.36 -7.96
CA SER A 50 -4.14 -0.94 -7.28
C SER A 50 -3.75 -1.63 -5.97
N PHE A 51 -2.62 -2.33 -5.94
CA PHE A 51 -2.13 -3.02 -4.76
C PHE A 51 -1.83 -2.06 -3.60
N TYR A 52 -1.06 -1.00 -3.85
CA TYR A 52 -0.76 0.00 -2.84
C TYR A 52 -2.01 0.75 -2.37
N SER A 53 -2.93 1.10 -3.29
CA SER A 53 -4.21 1.70 -2.88
C SER A 53 -5.02 0.75 -1.98
N PHE A 54 -5.12 -0.53 -2.32
CA PHE A 54 -5.86 -1.52 -1.53
C PHE A 54 -5.28 -1.67 -0.11
N ILE A 55 -3.96 -1.84 0.00
CA ILE A 55 -3.26 -1.95 1.29
C ILE A 55 -3.39 -0.66 2.12
N GLY A 56 -3.29 0.50 1.46
CA GLY A 56 -3.52 1.79 2.08
C GLY A 56 -4.94 1.95 2.64
N ILE A 57 -5.96 1.46 1.93
CA ILE A 57 -7.36 1.47 2.40
C ILE A 57 -7.51 0.58 3.65
N ILE A 58 -6.98 -0.65 3.62
CA ILE A 58 -7.04 -1.57 4.77
C ILE A 58 -6.39 -0.91 6.00
N GLY A 59 -5.18 -0.37 5.83
CA GLY A 59 -4.46 0.28 6.93
C GLY A 59 -5.20 1.50 7.47
N PHE A 60 -5.84 2.29 6.60
CA PHE A 60 -6.64 3.43 7.00
C PHE A 60 -7.85 2.98 7.83
N ILE A 61 -8.57 1.94 7.39
CA ILE A 61 -9.70 1.36 8.15
C ILE A 61 -9.23 0.90 9.54
N LEU A 62 -8.14 0.16 9.63
CA LEU A 62 -7.60 -0.30 10.92
C LEU A 62 -7.20 0.86 11.83
N SER A 63 -6.65 1.94 11.25
CA SER A 63 -6.29 3.14 12.01
C SER A 63 -7.51 3.88 12.54
N CYS A 64 -8.58 3.98 11.73
CA CYS A 64 -9.85 4.53 12.17
C CYS A 64 -10.45 3.66 13.30
N LEU A 65 -10.47 2.34 13.14
CA LEU A 65 -10.98 1.43 14.18
C LEU A 65 -10.20 1.56 15.50
N ASP A 66 -8.88 1.69 15.45
CA ASP A 66 -8.04 1.93 16.64
C ASP A 66 -8.34 3.28 17.31
N ALA A 67 -8.67 4.31 16.52
CA ALA A 67 -9.04 5.62 17.05
C ALA A 67 -10.41 5.61 17.75
N PHE A 68 -11.39 4.86 17.22
CA PHE A 68 -12.75 4.79 17.77
C PHE A 68 -12.93 3.72 18.85
N ILE A 69 -12.16 2.63 18.82
CA ILE A 69 -12.31 1.48 19.73
C ILE A 69 -10.97 1.16 20.42
N PRO A 70 -10.46 2.05 21.29
CA PRO A 70 -9.10 1.96 21.82
C PRO A 70 -8.83 0.76 22.74
N SER A 71 -9.87 0.05 23.19
CA SER A 71 -9.77 -1.18 23.99
C SER A 71 -9.15 -2.35 23.20
N TYR A 72 -9.33 -2.40 21.89
CA TYR A 72 -8.79 -3.45 21.01
C TYR A 72 -7.50 -3.04 20.28
N SER A 73 -6.86 -1.96 20.74
CA SER A 73 -5.71 -1.35 20.06
C SER A 73 -4.58 -2.33 19.72
N LYS A 74 -4.24 -3.24 20.64
CA LYS A 74 -3.22 -4.28 20.39
C LYS A 74 -3.62 -5.21 19.23
N VAL A 75 -4.89 -5.56 19.14
CA VAL A 75 -5.43 -6.42 18.07
C VAL A 75 -5.32 -5.72 16.72
N PHE A 76 -5.72 -4.44 16.64
CA PHE A 76 -5.62 -3.68 15.39
C PHE A 76 -4.17 -3.49 14.92
N VAL A 77 -3.24 -3.24 15.84
CA VAL A 77 -1.82 -3.15 15.52
C VAL A 77 -1.29 -4.48 14.98
N ILE A 78 -1.64 -5.61 15.61
CA ILE A 78 -1.24 -6.94 15.13
C ILE A 78 -1.80 -7.20 13.72
N LEU A 79 -3.08 -6.92 13.50
CA LEU A 79 -3.71 -7.06 12.19
C LEU A 79 -3.04 -6.19 11.13
N PHE A 80 -2.65 -4.97 11.49
CA PHE A 80 -1.93 -4.06 10.60
C PHE A 80 -0.57 -4.64 10.20
N ILE A 81 0.21 -5.11 11.16
CA ILE A 81 1.54 -5.71 10.91
C ILE A 81 1.40 -6.95 10.02
N VAL A 82 0.48 -7.85 10.35
CA VAL A 82 0.24 -9.08 9.57
C VAL A 82 -0.20 -8.74 8.14
N SER A 83 -1.09 -7.76 7.97
CA SER A 83 -1.53 -7.29 6.64
C SER A 83 -0.36 -6.73 5.83
N MET A 84 0.52 -5.93 6.44
CA MET A 84 1.69 -5.37 5.75
C MET A 84 2.70 -6.44 5.36
N PHE A 85 2.93 -7.42 6.24
CA PHE A 85 3.85 -8.51 5.98
C PHE A 85 3.37 -9.41 4.84
N THR A 86 2.10 -9.84 4.91
CA THR A 86 1.47 -10.66 3.86
C THR A 86 1.39 -9.91 2.54
N ALA A 87 1.15 -8.60 2.57
CA ALA A 87 1.18 -7.75 1.39
C ALA A 87 2.58 -7.74 0.75
N SER A 88 3.64 -7.52 1.53
CA SER A 88 5.02 -7.52 1.04
C SER A 88 5.37 -8.83 0.32
N ILE A 89 5.01 -9.97 0.93
CA ILE A 89 5.22 -11.29 0.32
C ILE A 89 4.42 -11.43 -0.98
N SER A 90 3.13 -11.09 -0.95
CA SER A 90 2.24 -11.19 -2.11
C SER A 90 2.76 -10.34 -3.28
N GLN A 91 3.22 -9.13 -3.00
CA GLN A 91 3.81 -8.24 -3.99
C GLN A 91 5.12 -8.81 -4.55
N ALA A 92 5.97 -9.40 -3.71
CA ALA A 92 7.23 -10.01 -4.14
C ALA A 92 7.01 -11.22 -5.06
N ILE A 93 5.95 -12.00 -4.82
CA ILE A 93 5.61 -13.17 -5.64
C ILE A 93 4.96 -12.73 -6.96
N ILE A 94 3.87 -11.96 -6.89
CA ILE A 94 3.08 -11.58 -8.07
C ILE A 94 3.83 -10.57 -8.93
N GLY A 95 4.59 -9.66 -8.30
CA GLY A 95 5.36 -8.62 -8.97
C GLY A 95 6.43 -9.16 -9.93
N ARG A 96 6.93 -10.38 -9.71
CA ARG A 96 7.89 -11.05 -10.63
C ARG A 96 7.33 -11.22 -12.04
N LYS A 97 6.00 -11.30 -12.20
CA LYS A 97 5.37 -11.43 -13.51
C LYS A 97 5.59 -10.20 -14.41
N TYR A 98 5.84 -9.04 -13.80
CA TYR A 98 5.95 -7.77 -14.53
C TYR A 98 7.39 -7.27 -14.70
N ARG A 99 8.35 -7.91 -14.02
CA ARG A 99 9.81 -7.73 -14.21
C ARG A 99 10.34 -8.70 -15.25
#